data_AF-A0A8J3FPC9-F1
#
_entry.id   AF-A0A8J3FPC9-F1
#
_cell.length_a   1.000
_cell.length_b   1.000
_cell.length_c   1.000
_cell.angle_alpha   90.00
_cell.angle_beta   90.00
_cell.angle_gamma   90.00
#
_symmetry.space_group_name_H-M   'P 1'
#
loop_
_entity.id
_entity.type
_entity.pdbx_description
1 polymer ?
#
loop_
_entity_poly.entity_id
_entity_poly.type
_entity_poly.pdbx_seq_one_letter_code
_entity_poly.pdbx_strand_id
1 'polypeptide(L)'
;MPIFRRCVDPDDHTVLVALCTQVDRPLSGDHLLLLTSRRLVVTQESRVLRRLRLYLNANLRHLSGVMWNPDVRSSTMEFAATAVDGVRERFRMRAVEPEHVWHVNTLLTQTFHGQRRSLPSAA
;
A
#
# COMPACT_ATOMS: atom_id res chain seq x y z
N MET A 1 5.95 13.21 -11.18
CA MET A 1 5.53 11.81 -10.95
C MET A 1 4.47 11.37 -11.97
N PRO A 2 4.86 10.93 -13.20
CA PRO A 2 3.90 10.65 -14.29
C PRO A 2 3.20 9.28 -14.20
N ILE A 3 3.77 8.26 -13.53
CA ILE A 3 3.17 6.92 -13.47
C ILE A 3 1.95 6.89 -12.53
N PHE A 4 2.00 7.55 -11.37
CA PHE A 4 0.83 7.65 -10.49
C PHE A 4 -0.33 8.36 -11.16
N ARG A 5 -0.09 9.42 -11.94
CA ARG A 5 -1.12 10.10 -12.74
C ARG A 5 -1.78 9.23 -13.81
N ARG A 6 -1.13 8.13 -14.23
CA ARG A 6 -1.70 7.16 -15.18
C ARG A 6 -2.43 6.01 -14.50
N CYS A 7 -2.07 5.70 -13.25
CA CYS A 7 -2.65 4.60 -12.50
C CYS A 7 -3.81 5.03 -11.59
N VAL A 8 -3.86 6.32 -11.25
CA VAL A 8 -4.85 6.91 -10.36
C VAL A 8 -5.69 7.91 -11.15
N ASP A 9 -6.99 7.72 -11.06
CA ASP A 9 -8.01 8.61 -11.61
C ASP A 9 -7.89 9.98 -10.92
N PRO A 10 -8.00 11.12 -11.64
CA PRO A 10 -7.89 12.44 -11.02
C PRO A 10 -8.81 12.64 -9.80
N ASP A 11 -9.97 11.97 -9.77
CA ASP A 11 -10.95 12.07 -8.69
C ASP A 11 -10.73 11.05 -7.56
N ASP A 12 -9.70 10.21 -7.66
CA ASP A 12 -9.37 9.19 -6.65
C ASP A 12 -8.48 9.77 -5.53
N HIS A 13 -9.09 9.97 -4.37
CA HIS A 13 -8.47 10.61 -3.22
C HIS A 13 -7.26 9.80 -2.70
N THR A 14 -6.11 10.46 -2.58
CA THR A 14 -4.90 9.87 -2.00
C THR A 14 -5.06 9.73 -0.49
N VAL A 15 -4.87 8.51 0.03
CA VAL A 15 -4.96 8.19 1.46
C VAL A 15 -3.57 8.16 2.10
N LEU A 16 -2.61 7.49 1.48
CA LEU A 16 -1.27 7.29 2.03
C LEU A 16 -0.23 7.26 0.91
N VAL A 17 0.88 7.93 1.14
CA VAL A 17 2.11 7.77 0.36
C VAL A 17 3.22 7.37 1.32
N ALA A 18 3.87 6.24 1.04
CA ALA A 18 4.93 5.72 1.92
C ALA A 18 6.06 5.07 1.12
N LEU A 19 7.29 5.32 1.56
CA LEU A 19 8.42 4.49 1.15
C LEU A 19 8.35 3.15 1.88
N CYS A 20 8.62 2.08 1.16
CA CYS A 20 8.57 0.73 1.69
C CYS A 20 9.60 -0.19 1.04
N THR A 21 9.86 -1.32 1.68
CA THR A 21 10.67 -2.41 1.15
C THR A 21 9.84 -3.67 1.04
N GLN A 22 10.13 -4.50 0.04
CA GLN A 22 9.49 -5.81 -0.06
C GLN A 22 10.15 -6.77 0.93
N VAL A 23 9.35 -7.38 1.80
CA VAL A 23 9.85 -8.26 2.88
C VAL A 23 10.49 -9.52 2.30
N ASP A 24 9.89 -10.09 1.26
CA ASP A 24 10.38 -11.33 0.63
C ASP A 24 11.56 -11.09 -0.34
N ARG A 25 11.83 -9.82 -0.69
CA ARG A 25 12.94 -9.44 -1.60
C ARG A 25 13.60 -8.12 -1.18
N PRO A 26 14.27 -8.08 0.00
CA PRO A 26 14.77 -6.84 0.59
C PRO A 26 15.84 -6.14 -0.26
N LEU A 27 16.53 -6.86 -1.15
CA LEU A 27 17.54 -6.32 -2.05
C LEU A 27 16.97 -5.69 -3.34
N SER A 28 15.64 -5.71 -3.54
CA SER A 28 15.01 -5.20 -4.77
C SER A 28 14.96 -3.66 -4.83
N GLY A 29 15.48 -2.94 -3.84
CA GLY A 29 15.47 -1.49 -3.80
C GLY A 29 14.21 -0.90 -3.16
N ASP A 30 14.14 0.42 -3.18
CA ASP A 30 13.09 1.17 -2.49
C ASP A 30 11.83 1.21 -3.34
N HIS A 31 10.70 0.91 -2.70
CA HIS A 31 9.38 0.93 -3.30
C HIS A 31 8.62 2.14 -2.79
N LEU A 32 7.85 2.77 -3.65
CA LEU A 32 6.91 3.82 -3.28
C LEU A 32 5.50 3.26 -3.39
N LEU A 33 4.83 3.19 -2.25
CA LEU A 33 3.44 2.78 -2.10
C LEU A 33 2.55 4.02 -2.11
N LEU A 34 1.55 3.99 -2.98
CA LEU A 34 0.43 4.92 -3.01
C LEU A 34 -0.84 4.14 -2.75
N LEU A 35 -1.52 4.50 -1.67
CA LEU A 35 -2.87 4.04 -1.37
C LEU A 35 -3.84 5.19 -1.66
N THR A 36 -4.88 4.88 -2.42
CA THR A 36 -6.02 5.76 -2.65
C THR A 36 -7.27 5.16 -2.03
N SER A 37 -8.42 5.81 -2.19
CA SER A 37 -9.68 5.24 -1.72
C SER A 37 -10.11 4.00 -2.52
N ARG A 38 -9.57 3.80 -3.73
CA ARG A 38 -9.94 2.68 -4.62
C ARG A 38 -8.80 1.78 -5.06
N ARG A 39 -7.53 2.20 -4.93
CA ARG A 39 -6.38 1.46 -5.48
C ARG A 39 -5.20 1.40 -4.52
N LEU A 40 -4.47 0.31 -4.64
CA LEU A 40 -3.11 0.16 -4.12
C LEU A 40 -2.16 0.13 -5.32
N VAL A 41 -1.28 1.12 -5.39
CA VAL A 41 -0.26 1.24 -6.44
C VAL A 41 1.10 1.21 -5.78
N VAL A 42 1.95 0.27 -6.19
CA VAL A 42 3.34 0.20 -5.75
C VAL A 42 4.23 0.37 -6.96
N THR A 43 5.20 1.25 -6.85
CA THR A 43 6.23 1.44 -7.85
C THR A 43 7.59 1.13 -7.26
N GLN A 44 8.50 0.66 -8.09
CA GLN A 44 9.87 0.33 -7.71
C GLN A 44 10.81 1.27 -8.45
N GLU A 45 11.75 1.88 -7.73
CA GLU A 45 12.85 2.61 -8.36
C GLU A 45 14.10 1.73 -8.38
N SER A 46 14.57 1.36 -9.58
CA SER A 46 15.83 0.64 -9.72
C SER A 46 17.00 1.58 -9.41
N ARG A 47 17.79 1.24 -8.38
CA ARG A 47 18.98 2.03 -8.00
C ARG A 47 20.03 2.15 -9.11
N VAL A 48 20.12 1.15 -10.00
CA VAL A 48 21.12 1.10 -11.09
C VAL A 48 20.67 1.93 -12.29
N LEU A 49 19.38 1.86 -12.65
CA LEU A 49 18.86 2.48 -13.87
C LEU A 49 18.05 3.77 -13.62
N ARG A 50 17.85 4.16 -12.34
CA ARG A 50 16.95 5.25 -11.89
C ARG A 50 15.59 5.23 -12.60
N ARG A 51 15.13 4.02 -12.94
CA ARG A 51 13.91 3.81 -13.71
C ARG A 51 12.80 3.40 -12.77
N LEU A 52 11.70 4.15 -12.81
CA LEU A 52 10.49 3.83 -12.09
C LEU A 52 9.71 2.76 -12.86
N ARG A 53 9.43 1.63 -12.20
CA ARG A 53 8.64 0.53 -12.75
C ARG A 53 7.37 0.36 -11.92
N LEU A 54 6.24 0.10 -12.59
CA LEU A 54 5.03 -0.33 -11.91
C LEU A 54 5.23 -1.75 -11.37
N TYR A 55 5.14 -1.91 -10.05
CA TYR A 55 5.28 -3.20 -9.37
C TYR A 55 3.90 -3.82 -9.10
N LEU A 56 3.00 -3.04 -8.51
CA LEU A 56 1.63 -3.45 -8.21
C LEU A 56 0.66 -2.35 -8.63
N ASN A 57 -0.48 -2.73 -9.22
CA ASN A 57 -1.63 -1.86 -9.42
C ASN A 57 -2.91 -2.68 -9.22
N ALA A 58 -3.46 -2.63 -8.01
CA ALA A 58 -4.63 -3.40 -7.64
C ALA A 58 -5.79 -2.47 -7.26
N ASN A 59 -7.01 -2.83 -7.68
CA ASN A 59 -8.21 -2.27 -7.08
C ASN A 59 -8.39 -2.89 -5.69
N LEU A 60 -8.67 -2.07 -4.67
CA LEU A 60 -8.77 -2.55 -3.28
C LEU A 60 -9.83 -3.63 -3.11
N ARG A 61 -10.93 -3.60 -3.88
CA ARG A 61 -11.99 -4.61 -3.81
C ARG A 61 -11.55 -5.99 -4.30
N HIS A 62 -10.44 -6.05 -5.04
CA HIS A 62 -9.87 -7.30 -5.53
C HIS A 62 -8.72 -7.82 -4.66
N LEU A 63 -8.31 -7.06 -3.65
CA LEU A 63 -7.33 -7.53 -2.69
C LEU A 63 -8.01 -8.46 -1.68
N SER A 64 -7.35 -9.57 -1.36
CA SER A 64 -7.80 -10.50 -0.35
C SER A 64 -6.76 -10.70 0.75
N GLY A 65 -7.21 -11.20 1.90
CA GLY A 65 -6.35 -11.42 3.07
C GLY A 65 -5.59 -10.17 3.50
N VAL A 66 -6.15 -8.96 3.34
CA VAL A 66 -5.46 -7.73 3.72
C VAL A 66 -5.19 -7.73 5.23
N MET A 67 -3.94 -7.57 5.62
CA MET A 67 -3.49 -7.52 7.02
C MET A 67 -2.40 -6.46 7.17
N TRP A 68 -2.31 -5.87 8.35
CA TRP A 68 -1.20 -5.01 8.72
C TRP A 68 -0.83 -5.20 10.19
N ASN A 69 0.43 -4.93 10.52
CA ASN A 69 0.98 -5.06 11.85
C ASN A 69 1.83 -3.83 12.22
N PRO A 70 1.34 -2.92 13.08
CA PRO A 70 2.13 -1.81 13.60
C PRO A 70 3.13 -2.29 14.65
N ASP A 71 4.39 -1.88 14.51
CA ASP A 71 5.40 -2.00 15.55
C ASP A 71 5.94 -0.62 15.93
N VAL A 72 5.39 -0.09 17.02
CA VAL A 72 5.75 1.23 17.56
C VAL A 72 7.17 1.25 18.11
N ARG A 73 7.69 0.11 18.59
CA ARG A 73 9.04 0.04 19.18
C ARG A 73 10.11 0.20 18.11
N SER A 74 9.85 -0.31 16.91
CA SER A 74 10.76 -0.20 15.77
C SER A 74 10.40 0.91 14.78
N SER A 75 9.32 1.67 15.05
CA SER A 75 8.72 2.63 14.12
C SER A 75 8.48 2.01 12.73
N THR A 76 7.95 0.79 12.69
CA THR A 76 7.64 0.09 11.43
C THR A 76 6.18 -0.33 11.33
N MET A 77 5.73 -0.52 10.09
CA MET A 77 4.43 -1.07 9.76
C MET A 77 4.62 -2.11 8.67
N GLU A 78 4.26 -3.35 8.96
CA GLU A 78 4.14 -4.38 7.91
C GLU A 78 2.74 -4.37 7.33
N PHE A 79 2.64 -4.40 6.01
CA PHE A 79 1.40 -4.52 5.27
C PHE A 79 1.48 -5.73 4.34
N ALA A 80 0.43 -6.53 4.29
CA ALA A 80 0.36 -7.69 3.43
C ALA A 80 -1.02 -7.83 2.79
N ALA A 81 -1.05 -8.11 1.49
CA ALA A 81 -2.27 -8.33 0.73
C ALA A 81 -2.03 -9.37 -0.38
N THR A 82 -3.08 -10.10 -0.77
CA THR A 82 -3.04 -11.03 -1.89
C THR A 82 -3.72 -10.38 -3.09
N ALA A 83 -3.01 -10.30 -4.22
CA ALA A 83 -3.54 -9.75 -5.46
C ALA A 83 -4.36 -10.78 -6.25
N VAL A 84 -4.95 -10.36 -7.38
CA VAL A 84 -5.85 -11.20 -8.20
C VAL A 84 -5.13 -12.39 -8.84
N ASP A 85 -3.83 -12.25 -9.08
CA ASP A 85 -2.96 -13.32 -9.56
C ASP A 85 -2.65 -14.38 -8.48
N GLY A 86 -3.17 -14.21 -7.26
CA GLY A 86 -2.92 -15.08 -6.12
C GLY A 86 -1.60 -14.84 -5.42
N VAL A 87 -0.80 -13.86 -5.86
CA VAL A 87 0.50 -13.56 -5.25
C VAL A 87 0.29 -12.77 -3.96
N ARG A 88 0.94 -13.25 -2.89
CA ARG A 88 0.96 -12.59 -1.59
C ARG A 88 2.09 -11.55 -1.57
N GLU A 89 1.72 -10.28 -1.55
CA GLU A 89 2.66 -9.17 -1.46
C GLU A 89 2.83 -8.74 -0.01
N ARG A 90 4.09 -8.51 0.40
CA ARG A 90 4.46 -8.05 1.75
C ARG A 90 5.40 -6.86 1.68
N PHE A 91 4.95 -5.74 2.24
CA PHE A 91 5.69 -4.49 2.30
C PHE A 91 5.95 -4.08 3.74
N ARG A 92 7.15 -3.57 4.01
CA ARG A 92 7.49 -2.94 5.28
C ARG A 92 7.71 -1.45 5.06
N MET A 93 6.93 -0.63 5.75
CA MET A 93 7.10 0.81 5.82
C MET A 93 7.85 1.17 7.10
N ARG A 94 8.75 2.15 7.02
CA ARG A 94 9.41 2.72 8.20
C ARG A 94 8.91 4.14 8.39
N ALA A 95 8.38 4.40 9.58
CA ALA A 95 8.02 5.74 10.03
C ALA A 95 9.24 6.45 10.62
N VAL A 96 9.30 7.77 10.48
CA VAL A 96 10.33 8.58 11.14
C VAL A 96 10.08 8.64 12.65
N GLU A 97 8.81 8.71 13.04
CA GLU A 97 8.37 8.88 14.42
C GLU A 97 7.31 7.83 14.80
N PRO A 98 7.27 7.38 16.07
CA PRO A 98 6.30 6.38 16.51
C PRO A 98 4.83 6.80 16.30
N GLU A 99 4.48 8.08 16.45
CA GLU A 99 3.13 8.59 16.18
C GLU A 99 2.66 8.34 14.75
N HIS A 100 3.57 8.38 13.77
CA HIS A 100 3.23 8.12 12.38
C HIS A 100 2.80 6.66 12.16
N VAL A 101 3.27 5.70 12.96
CA VAL A 101 2.81 4.30 12.91
C VAL A 101 1.31 4.23 13.25
N TRP A 102 0.86 4.98 14.26
CA TRP A 102 -0.55 5.04 14.64
C TRP A 102 -1.42 5.76 13.61
N HIS A 103 -0.89 6.82 13.01
CA HIS A 103 -1.57 7.52 11.93
C HIS A 103 -1.79 6.58 10.72
N VAL A 104 -0.75 5.88 10.28
CA VAL A 104 -0.84 4.88 9.20
C VAL A 104 -1.82 3.76 9.57
N ASN A 105 -1.79 3.25 10.81
CA ASN A 105 -2.75 2.25 11.27
C ASN A 105 -4.20 2.72 11.15
N THR A 106 -4.46 3.98 11.49
CA THR A 106 -5.79 4.60 11.38
C THR A 106 -6.23 4.71 9.92
N LEU A 107 -5.36 5.19 9.04
CA LEU A 107 -5.63 5.29 7.60
C LEU A 107 -5.94 3.93 6.98
N LEU A 108 -5.18 2.88 7.32
CA LEU A 108 -5.42 1.52 6.85
C LEU A 108 -6.76 0.97 7.37
N THR A 109 -7.04 1.20 8.65
CA THR A 109 -8.31 0.79 9.27
C THR A 109 -9.50 1.45 8.57
N GLN A 110 -9.46 2.77 8.36
CA GLN A 110 -10.52 3.51 7.67
C GLN A 110 -10.73 2.99 6.24
N THR A 111 -9.62 2.74 5.52
CA THR A 111 -9.67 2.30 4.13
C THR A 111 -10.22 0.88 3.99
N PHE A 112 -9.67 -0.09 4.70
CA PHE A 112 -9.98 -1.51 4.49
C PHE A 112 -11.14 -2.03 5.34
N HIS A 113 -11.39 -1.46 6.53
CA HIS A 113 -12.56 -1.81 7.34
C HIS A 113 -13.78 -0.93 7.02
N GLY A 114 -13.59 0.34 6.65
CA GLY A 114 -14.69 1.19 6.20
C GLY A 114 -15.38 0.65 4.95
N GLN A 115 -14.59 0.10 4.00
CA GLN A 115 -15.09 -0.46 2.75
C GLN A 115 -15.84 -1.80 2.93
N ARG A 116 -15.60 -2.54 4.02
CA ARG A 116 -16.41 -3.72 4.37
C ARG A 116 -17.83 -3.34 4.83
N ARG A 117 -18.02 -2.11 5.30
CA ARG A 117 -19.30 -1.59 5.82
C ARG A 117 -20.19 -0.99 4.74
N SER A 118 -19.67 -0.76 3.53
CA SER A 118 -20.38 -0.14 2.41
C SER A 118 -20.95 -1.13 1.39
N LEU A 119 -21.04 -2.42 1.73
CA LEU A 119 -21.92 -3.34 1.00
C LEU A 119 -23.37 -3.01 1.39
N PRO A 120 -24.21 -2.46 0.49
CA PRO A 120 -25.65 -2.56 0.72
C PRO A 120 -25.99 -4.05 0.73
N SER A 121 -26.67 -4.49 1.78
CA SER A 121 -27.37 -5.77 1.80
C SER A 121 -28.32 -5.78 0.62
N ALA A 122 -27.95 -6.45 -0.47
CA ALA A 122 -28.82 -6.68 -1.59
C ALA A 122 -29.62 -7.96 -1.31
N ALA A 123 -30.92 -7.74 -1.07
CA ALA A 123 -32.07 -8.65 -1.07
C ALA A 123 -32.06 -9.81 -0.06
#